data_AF-A0A925TQD3-F1
#
_entry.id   AF-A0A925TQD3-F1
#
_cell.length_a   1.000
_cell.length_b   1.000
_cell.length_c   1.000
_cell.angle_alpha   90.00
_cell.angle_beta   90.00
_cell.angle_gamma   90.00
#
_symmetry.space_group_name_H-M   'P 1'
#
loop_
_entity.id
_entity.type
_entity.pdbx_description
1 polymer ?
#
loop_
_entity_poly.entity_id
_entity_poly.type
_entity_poly.pdbx_seq_one_letter_code
_entity_poly.pdbx_strand_id
1 'polypeptide(L)'
;MHRFLIVLACLTLTSAPAAAQSGSILQDSSRAAVRSKTATVVAGAEYEASWLKQLFLGAHWRNLWTTPVQAEVLDLRTFAGGLVPTERGGGSQSKSLRFKGADGKEYKLRSLDKSANLTLLPKDLQESVAADVLQDQVCTSNPLSVLVAAPLVRAAGILSAQPQVVVIADSAGLGAFPEFWNMPATLEQNPTAEKDDNNSFGGADKISSSYKFFDKLDEDNDNRVQTTDFLKARLIDLFIGDWDRHID
;
A
#
# COMPACT_ATOMS: atom_id res chain seq x y z
N MET A 1 -11.95 -22.66 77.28
CA MET A 1 -11.18 -21.77 76.39
C MET A 1 -10.81 -22.56 75.14
N HIS A 2 -11.58 -22.41 74.06
CA HIS A 2 -11.37 -23.14 72.81
C HIS A 2 -10.37 -22.37 71.95
N ARG A 3 -9.18 -22.94 71.73
CA ARG A 3 -8.18 -22.39 70.81
C ARG A 3 -8.40 -23.01 69.43
N PHE A 4 -8.81 -22.17 68.48
CA PHE A 4 -8.85 -22.50 67.05
C PHE A 4 -7.42 -22.56 66.51
N LEU A 5 -7.07 -23.66 65.83
CA LEU A 5 -5.87 -23.78 65.01
C LEU A 5 -6.29 -23.49 63.55
N ILE A 6 -5.92 -22.33 63.04
CA ILE A 6 -6.04 -21.98 61.62
C ILE A 6 -4.78 -22.47 60.92
N VAL A 7 -4.92 -23.48 60.06
CA VAL A 7 -3.86 -23.90 59.15
C VAL A 7 -3.93 -23.02 57.91
N LEU A 8 -2.97 -22.10 57.79
CA LEU A 8 -2.76 -21.26 56.63
C LEU A 8 -2.05 -22.09 55.56
N ALA A 9 -2.75 -22.44 54.48
CA ALA A 9 -2.14 -23.06 53.31
C ALA A 9 -1.35 -22.02 52.51
N CYS A 10 -0.03 -21.96 52.72
CA CYS A 10 0.90 -21.25 51.85
C CYS A 10 1.00 -21.98 50.49
N LEU A 11 0.23 -21.55 49.49
CA LEU A 11 0.55 -21.84 48.09
C LEU A 11 1.68 -20.90 47.66
N THR A 12 2.89 -21.43 47.63
CA THR A 12 4.03 -20.78 46.97
C THR A 12 3.81 -20.81 45.47
N LEU A 13 3.55 -19.65 44.85
CA LEU A 13 3.63 -19.47 43.40
C LEU A 13 5.10 -19.63 42.97
N THR A 14 5.48 -20.84 42.56
CA THR A 14 6.69 -21.05 41.76
C THR A 14 6.36 -20.65 40.33
N SER A 15 6.82 -19.48 39.90
CA SER A 15 6.79 -19.07 38.50
C SER A 15 7.72 -19.97 37.68
N ALA A 16 7.16 -20.95 36.99
CA ALA A 16 7.86 -21.61 35.89
C ALA A 16 7.98 -20.62 34.72
N PRO A 17 9.14 -20.52 34.04
CA PRO A 17 9.22 -19.75 32.82
C PRO A 17 8.44 -20.51 31.74
N ALA A 18 7.33 -19.93 31.29
CA ALA A 18 6.66 -20.39 30.09
C ALA A 18 7.63 -20.15 28.92
N ALA A 19 8.24 -21.24 28.45
CA ALA A 19 8.96 -21.25 27.19
C ALA A 19 7.97 -20.93 26.07
N ALA A 20 7.90 -19.66 25.69
CA ALA A 20 7.26 -19.25 24.46
C ALA A 20 8.09 -19.84 23.32
N GLN A 21 7.55 -20.87 22.67
CA GLN A 21 8.01 -21.28 21.35
C GLN A 21 7.67 -20.13 20.39
N SER A 22 8.60 -19.21 20.23
CA SER A 22 8.60 -18.25 19.13
C SER A 22 8.84 -19.05 17.85
N GLY A 23 7.76 -19.42 17.17
CA GLY A 23 7.81 -19.91 15.79
C GLY A 23 8.46 -18.83 14.93
N SER A 24 9.69 -19.08 14.51
CA SER A 24 10.37 -18.31 13.49
C SER A 24 9.66 -18.55 12.16
N ILE A 25 8.70 -17.70 11.82
CA ILE A 25 8.22 -17.55 10.45
C ILE A 25 8.54 -16.12 10.05
N LEU A 26 9.07 -15.97 8.83
CA LEU A 26 9.59 -14.76 8.18
C LEU A 26 11.09 -14.48 8.40
N GLN A 27 11.91 -15.50 8.18
CA GLN A 27 13.22 -15.28 7.58
C GLN A 27 13.05 -15.45 6.06
N ASP A 28 12.59 -14.39 5.39
CA ASP A 28 12.64 -14.27 3.93
C ASP A 28 14.11 -14.17 3.50
N SER A 29 14.74 -15.34 3.42
CA SER A 29 16.16 -15.52 3.12
C SER A 29 16.33 -15.79 1.63
N SER A 30 16.02 -14.80 0.79
CA SER A 30 16.66 -14.67 -0.53
C SER A 30 16.47 -13.27 -1.12
N ARG A 31 16.90 -12.23 -0.41
CA ARG A 31 17.29 -10.99 -1.10
C ARG A 31 18.64 -11.24 -1.77
N ALA A 32 18.63 -11.97 -2.88
CA ALA A 32 19.74 -11.93 -3.82
C ALA A 32 19.90 -10.47 -4.24
N ALA A 33 20.99 -9.85 -3.81
CA ALA A 33 21.30 -8.46 -4.08
C ALA A 33 21.64 -8.29 -5.57
N VAL A 34 20.63 -8.34 -6.43
CA VAL A 34 20.68 -7.67 -7.73
C VAL A 34 20.87 -6.20 -7.37
N ARG A 35 22.00 -5.63 -7.78
CA ARG A 35 22.28 -4.20 -7.61
C ARG A 35 21.22 -3.44 -8.38
N SER A 36 20.11 -3.10 -7.72
CA SER A 36 19.02 -2.35 -8.33
C SER A 36 19.61 -1.02 -8.79
N LYS A 37 19.49 -0.74 -10.09
CA LYS A 37 19.80 0.59 -10.60
C LYS A 37 18.79 1.53 -9.96
N THR A 38 19.25 2.62 -9.38
CA THR A 38 18.38 3.66 -8.85
C THR A 38 18.39 4.86 -9.79
N ALA A 39 17.25 5.55 -9.88
CA ALA A 39 17.13 6.83 -10.56
C ALA A 39 16.56 7.86 -9.60
N THR A 40 17.00 9.10 -9.73
CA THR A 40 16.42 10.22 -8.99
C THR A 40 15.15 10.67 -9.70
N VAL A 41 14.04 10.65 -8.97
CA VAL A 41 12.73 11.07 -9.46
C VAL A 41 12.16 12.15 -8.56
N VAL A 42 11.29 12.98 -9.12
CA VAL A 42 10.52 13.99 -8.38
C VAL A 42 9.04 13.62 -8.54
N ALA A 43 8.31 13.54 -7.42
CA ALA A 43 6.93 13.05 -7.45
C ALA A 43 5.99 13.99 -8.20
N GLY A 44 6.17 15.31 -8.06
CA GLY A 44 5.42 16.31 -8.81
C GLY A 44 6.17 17.63 -8.83
N ALA A 45 7.04 17.80 -9.82
CA ALA A 45 7.85 19.01 -9.99
C ALA A 45 6.98 20.26 -10.26
N GLU A 46 5.81 20.06 -10.87
CA GLU A 46 4.79 21.08 -11.15
C GLU A 46 4.23 21.77 -9.89
N TYR A 47 4.39 21.17 -8.71
CA TYR A 47 3.90 21.75 -7.46
C TYR A 47 4.85 22.79 -6.86
N GLU A 48 6.01 23.04 -7.49
CA GLU A 48 6.89 24.16 -7.15
C GLU A 48 6.08 25.47 -7.18
N ALA A 49 6.23 26.27 -6.11
CA ALA A 49 5.39 27.43 -5.90
C ALA A 49 6.19 28.59 -5.31
N SER A 50 6.02 29.77 -5.90
CA SER A 50 6.52 31.03 -5.32
C SER A 50 5.78 31.38 -4.02
N TRP A 51 6.36 32.29 -3.25
CA TRP A 51 5.75 32.76 -1.99
C TRP A 51 4.35 33.36 -2.20
N LEU A 52 4.08 34.01 -3.33
CA LEU A 52 2.75 34.53 -3.67
C LEU A 52 1.75 33.39 -3.87
N LYS A 53 2.12 32.35 -4.63
CA LYS A 53 1.26 31.18 -4.85
C LYS A 53 0.97 30.47 -3.52
N GLN A 54 1.98 30.33 -2.64
CA GLN A 54 1.79 29.75 -1.32
C GLN A 54 0.96 30.63 -0.37
N LEU A 55 1.00 31.95 -0.51
CA LEU A 55 0.17 32.87 0.28
C LEU A 55 -1.32 32.69 -0.05
N PHE A 56 -1.66 32.53 -1.32
CA PHE A 56 -3.06 32.40 -1.76
C PHE A 56 -3.58 30.96 -1.74
N LEU A 57 -2.75 29.98 -2.13
CA LEU A 57 -3.13 28.57 -2.28
C LEU A 57 -2.53 27.65 -1.21
N GLY A 58 -1.85 28.20 -0.20
CA GLY A 58 -1.26 27.42 0.88
C GLY A 58 0.10 26.79 0.55
N ALA A 59 0.91 26.60 1.60
CA ALA A 59 2.22 25.95 1.51
C ALA A 59 2.10 24.44 1.30
N HIS A 60 1.13 23.80 1.96
CA HIS A 60 0.82 22.36 1.85
C HIS A 60 2.06 21.45 1.91
N TRP A 61 2.06 20.31 1.21
CA TRP A 61 3.18 19.36 1.16
C TRP A 61 4.08 19.57 -0.05
N ARG A 62 4.05 20.76 -0.66
CA ARG A 62 4.78 21.05 -1.91
C ARG A 62 6.26 20.72 -1.82
N ASN A 63 6.87 20.97 -0.66
CA ASN A 63 8.25 20.60 -0.39
C ASN A 63 8.51 19.09 -0.58
N LEU A 64 7.62 18.21 -0.11
CA LEU A 64 7.74 16.77 -0.32
C LEU A 64 7.50 16.39 -1.79
N TRP A 65 6.55 17.04 -2.45
CA TRP A 65 6.26 16.81 -3.87
C TRP A 65 7.45 17.15 -4.78
N THR A 66 8.18 18.22 -4.46
CA THR A 66 9.34 18.68 -5.22
C THR A 66 10.67 18.10 -4.72
N THR A 67 10.68 17.31 -3.64
CA THR A 67 11.92 16.70 -3.12
C THR A 67 12.36 15.56 -4.04
N PRO A 68 13.59 15.60 -4.57
CA PRO A 68 14.13 14.48 -5.33
C PRO A 68 14.33 13.26 -4.43
N VAL A 69 13.78 12.11 -4.84
CA VAL A 69 13.90 10.83 -4.13
C VAL A 69 14.52 9.77 -5.03
N GLN A 70 15.20 8.81 -4.42
CA GLN A 70 15.74 7.67 -5.15
C GLN A 70 14.65 6.62 -5.34
N ALA A 71 14.34 6.32 -6.60
CA ALA A 71 13.44 5.25 -7.00
C ALA A 71 14.25 4.09 -7.58
N GLU A 72 13.77 2.86 -7.38
CA GLU A 72 14.35 1.71 -8.08
C GLU A 72 13.94 1.74 -9.56
N VAL A 73 14.89 1.52 -10.46
CA VAL A 73 14.57 1.32 -11.87
C VAL A 73 14.03 -0.09 -12.03
N LEU A 74 12.73 -0.20 -12.30
CA LEU A 74 12.04 -1.46 -12.48
C LEU A 74 12.39 -2.05 -13.84
N ASP A 75 13.20 -3.11 -13.83
CA ASP A 75 13.49 -3.90 -15.02
C ASP A 75 12.43 -4.99 -15.18
N LEU A 76 11.50 -4.76 -16.11
CA LEU A 76 10.39 -5.66 -16.41
C LEU A 76 10.84 -7.06 -16.85
N ARG A 77 12.08 -7.26 -17.30
CA ARG A 77 12.56 -8.58 -17.75
C ARG A 77 13.07 -9.44 -16.60
N THR A 78 13.53 -8.81 -15.53
CA THR A 78 14.21 -9.51 -14.42
C THR A 78 13.39 -9.54 -13.14
N PHE A 79 12.59 -8.50 -12.88
CA PHE A 79 11.77 -8.44 -11.66
C PHE A 79 10.70 -9.53 -11.69
N ALA A 80 10.52 -10.24 -10.57
CA ALA A 80 9.55 -11.34 -10.44
C ALA A 80 9.66 -12.41 -11.55
N GLY A 81 10.88 -12.65 -12.05
CA GLY A 81 11.15 -13.57 -13.16
C GLY A 81 10.72 -13.05 -14.55
N GLY A 82 10.25 -11.80 -14.62
CA GLY A 82 9.69 -11.16 -15.80
C GLY A 82 8.26 -10.69 -15.52
N LEU A 83 8.02 -9.39 -15.62
CA LEU A 83 6.71 -8.76 -15.53
C LEU A 83 6.13 -8.53 -16.93
N VAL A 84 4.92 -9.02 -17.13
CA VAL A 84 4.11 -8.76 -18.33
C VAL A 84 2.99 -7.79 -17.98
N PRO A 85 2.92 -6.60 -18.58
CA PRO A 85 1.78 -5.70 -18.41
C PRO A 85 0.48 -6.35 -18.89
N THR A 86 -0.58 -6.29 -18.09
CA THR A 86 -1.85 -6.96 -18.41
C THR A 86 -3.01 -5.99 -18.58
N GLU A 87 -3.20 -5.08 -17.64
CA GLU A 87 -4.40 -4.25 -17.58
C GLU A 87 -4.10 -2.85 -17.05
N ARG A 88 -4.56 -1.84 -17.78
CA ARG A 88 -4.64 -0.47 -17.27
C ARG A 88 -5.84 -0.35 -16.34
N GLY A 89 -5.61 0.13 -15.14
CA GLY A 89 -6.66 0.54 -14.22
C GLY A 89 -6.48 1.98 -13.77
N GLY A 90 -7.14 2.29 -12.65
CA GLY A 90 -7.11 3.62 -12.06
C GLY A 90 -8.42 4.34 -12.23
N GLY A 91 -8.80 5.12 -11.21
CA GLY A 91 -9.99 5.95 -11.23
C GLY A 91 -9.70 7.34 -11.81
N SER A 92 -10.57 8.29 -11.52
CA SER A 92 -10.42 9.69 -11.95
C SER A 92 -9.16 10.37 -11.42
N GLN A 93 -8.44 9.77 -10.46
CA GLN A 93 -7.33 10.39 -9.74
C GLN A 93 -5.95 9.76 -9.92
N SER A 94 -5.85 8.51 -10.37
CA SER A 94 -4.54 7.83 -10.41
C SER A 94 -4.50 6.88 -11.58
N LYS A 95 -3.36 6.80 -12.26
CA LYS A 95 -3.11 5.80 -13.30
C LYS A 95 -2.57 4.55 -12.63
N SER A 96 -3.12 3.38 -12.94
CA SER A 96 -2.54 2.12 -12.48
C SER A 96 -2.36 1.12 -13.61
N LEU A 97 -1.40 0.23 -13.42
CA LEU A 97 -1.07 -0.84 -14.36
C LEU A 97 -0.87 -2.13 -13.58
N ARG A 98 -1.58 -3.18 -13.98
CA ARG A 98 -1.38 -4.53 -13.47
C ARG A 98 -0.31 -5.24 -14.28
N PHE A 99 0.45 -6.08 -13.60
CA PHE A 99 1.44 -6.96 -14.20
C PHE A 99 1.22 -8.38 -13.71
N LYS A 100 1.53 -9.34 -14.57
CA LYS A 100 1.70 -10.74 -14.21
C LYS A 100 3.19 -11.08 -14.19
N GLY A 101 3.68 -11.56 -13.06
CA GLY A 101 5.04 -12.06 -12.91
C GLY A 101 5.17 -13.51 -13.40
N ALA A 102 6.37 -13.87 -13.87
CA ALA A 102 6.70 -15.26 -14.18
C ALA A 102 6.81 -16.14 -12.92
N ASP A 103 6.94 -15.52 -11.75
CA ASP A 103 6.81 -16.15 -10.42
C ASP A 103 5.36 -16.56 -10.08
N GLY A 104 4.40 -16.26 -10.96
CA GLY A 104 2.99 -16.60 -10.77
C GLY A 104 2.19 -15.59 -9.94
N LYS A 105 2.81 -14.50 -9.48
CA LYS A 105 2.14 -13.45 -8.70
C LYS A 105 1.69 -12.30 -9.59
N GLU A 106 0.68 -11.56 -9.11
CA GLU A 106 0.30 -10.30 -9.70
C GLU A 106 0.90 -9.10 -8.97
N TYR A 107 1.18 -8.05 -9.72
CA TYR A 107 1.71 -6.80 -9.22
C TYR A 107 0.88 -5.63 -9.73
N LYS A 108 0.81 -4.56 -8.94
CA LYS A 108 0.10 -3.33 -9.27
C LYS A 108 1.06 -2.17 -9.16
N LEU A 109 1.17 -1.42 -10.24
CA LEU A 109 1.86 -0.15 -10.29
C LEU A 109 0.84 0.98 -10.24
N ARG A 110 1.12 2.03 -9.48
CA ARG A 110 0.23 3.19 -9.31
C ARG A 110 1.06 4.47 -9.37
N SER A 111 0.60 5.46 -10.13
CA SER A 111 1.27 6.76 -10.21
C SER A 111 1.41 7.40 -8.83
N LEU A 112 2.58 8.00 -8.55
CA LEU A 112 2.77 8.80 -7.35
C LEU A 112 1.97 10.10 -7.44
N ASP A 113 2.09 10.79 -8.58
CA ASP A 113 1.25 11.95 -8.86
C ASP A 113 -0.18 11.53 -9.16
N LYS A 114 -1.11 12.23 -8.50
CA LYS A 114 -2.53 12.06 -8.71
C LYS A 114 -3.01 13.14 -9.67
N SER A 115 -3.76 12.74 -10.69
CA SER A 115 -4.40 13.70 -11.58
C SER A 115 -5.65 14.25 -10.91
N ALA A 116 -5.86 15.57 -10.90
CA ALA A 116 -7.12 16.13 -10.43
C ALA A 116 -8.28 15.70 -11.33
N ASN A 117 -9.47 15.60 -10.75
CA ASN A 117 -10.64 15.14 -11.50
C ASN A 117 -11.16 16.29 -12.34
N LEU A 118 -10.63 16.45 -13.55
CA LEU A 118 -11.02 17.53 -14.45
C LEU A 118 -12.49 17.46 -14.87
N THR A 119 -13.17 16.31 -14.67
CA THR A 119 -14.62 16.22 -14.92
C THR A 119 -15.45 17.05 -13.94
N LEU A 120 -14.86 17.53 -12.84
CA LEU A 120 -15.48 18.53 -11.97
C LEU A 120 -15.62 19.90 -12.65
N LEU A 121 -14.88 20.14 -13.73
CA LEU A 121 -14.96 21.36 -14.53
C LEU A 121 -15.82 21.16 -15.78
N PRO A 122 -16.59 22.20 -16.18
CA PRO A 122 -17.15 22.30 -17.53
C PRO A 122 -16.07 22.03 -18.58
N LYS A 123 -16.44 21.41 -19.70
CA LYS A 123 -15.49 21.02 -20.77
C LYS A 123 -14.57 22.17 -21.19
N ASP A 124 -15.14 23.37 -21.32
CA ASP A 124 -14.41 24.57 -21.74
C ASP A 124 -13.36 25.05 -20.72
N LEU A 125 -13.42 24.56 -19.47
CA LEU A 125 -12.49 24.91 -18.39
C LEU A 125 -11.45 23.82 -18.11
N GLN A 126 -11.53 22.65 -18.76
CA GLN A 126 -10.62 21.53 -18.51
C GLN A 126 -9.19 21.80 -19.01
N GLU A 127 -9.01 22.75 -19.92
CA GLU A 127 -7.71 23.21 -20.43
C GLU A 127 -7.47 24.69 -20.05
N SER A 128 -7.79 25.05 -18.79
CA SER A 128 -7.72 26.44 -18.32
C SER A 128 -6.97 26.57 -16.99
N VAL A 129 -6.74 27.81 -16.56
CA VAL A 129 -6.19 28.13 -15.23
C VAL A 129 -7.02 27.49 -14.09
N ALA A 130 -8.32 27.27 -14.30
CA ALA A 130 -9.14 26.57 -13.31
C ALA A 130 -8.71 25.10 -13.16
N ALA A 131 -8.33 24.43 -14.26
CA ALA A 131 -7.78 23.07 -14.22
C ALA A 131 -6.42 23.06 -13.53
N ASP A 132 -5.56 24.06 -13.79
CA ASP A 132 -4.26 24.19 -13.12
C ASP A 132 -4.43 24.36 -11.60
N VAL A 133 -5.39 25.20 -11.16
CA VAL A 133 -5.68 25.37 -9.73
C VAL A 133 -6.23 24.08 -9.13
N LEU A 134 -7.10 23.35 -9.81
CA LEU A 134 -7.59 22.06 -9.32
C LEU A 134 -6.46 21.01 -9.22
N GLN A 135 -5.60 20.92 -10.23
CA GLN A 135 -4.42 20.06 -10.20
C GLN A 135 -3.51 20.44 -9.05
N ASP A 136 -3.27 21.74 -8.84
CA ASP A 136 -2.44 22.25 -7.76
C ASP A 136 -2.92 21.83 -6.37
N GLN A 137 -4.24 21.64 -6.16
CA GLN A 137 -4.78 21.16 -4.89
C GLN A 137 -4.38 19.72 -4.54
N VAL A 138 -3.85 18.93 -5.47
CA VAL A 138 -3.27 17.60 -5.16
C VAL A 138 -2.12 17.70 -4.17
N CYS A 139 -1.39 18.83 -4.18
CA CYS A 139 -0.27 19.08 -3.24
C CYS A 139 -0.69 19.16 -1.76
N THR A 140 -2.00 19.26 -1.49
CA THR A 140 -2.57 19.19 -0.13
C THR A 140 -2.40 17.82 0.52
N SER A 141 -2.19 16.78 -0.30
CA SER A 141 -1.93 15.41 0.15
C SER A 141 -0.44 15.11 0.21
N ASN A 142 -0.03 14.18 1.07
CA ASN A 142 1.36 13.73 1.13
C ASN A 142 1.62 12.72 -0.01
N PRO A 143 2.61 12.96 -0.90
CA PRO A 143 2.89 12.11 -2.07
C PRO A 143 3.40 10.72 -1.72
N LEU A 144 3.99 10.57 -0.53
CA LEU A 144 4.63 9.34 -0.06
C LEU A 144 3.94 8.76 1.17
N SER A 145 2.68 9.15 1.41
CA SER A 145 1.88 8.69 2.56
C SER A 145 1.85 7.17 2.69
N VAL A 146 1.75 6.45 1.56
CA VAL A 146 1.73 4.98 1.54
C VAL A 146 3.03 4.37 2.07
N LEU A 147 4.18 5.01 1.86
CA LEU A 147 5.47 4.56 2.40
C LEU A 147 5.60 4.81 3.90
N VAL A 148 4.92 5.85 4.40
CA VAL A 148 4.86 6.15 5.85
C VAL A 148 3.89 5.19 6.55
N ALA A 149 2.75 4.89 5.93
CA ALA A 149 1.75 3.98 6.49
C ALA A 149 2.23 2.52 6.52
N ALA A 150 2.91 2.05 5.48
CA ALA A 150 3.36 0.67 5.33
C ALA A 150 4.10 0.07 6.56
N PRO A 151 5.13 0.72 7.15
CA PRO A 151 5.80 0.21 8.33
C PRO A 151 4.90 0.20 9.58
N LEU A 152 3.96 1.13 9.71
CA LEU A 152 3.00 1.16 10.83
C LEU A 152 2.02 -0.02 10.75
N VAL A 153 1.46 -0.26 9.57
CA VAL A 153 0.56 -1.39 9.29
C VAL A 153 1.29 -2.72 9.53
N ARG A 154 2.54 -2.82 9.08
CA ARG A 154 3.40 -3.99 9.31
C ARG A 154 3.68 -4.21 10.80
N ALA A 155 4.01 -3.14 11.54
CA ALA A 155 4.28 -3.21 12.97
C ALA A 155 3.03 -3.61 13.78
N ALA A 156 1.84 -3.26 13.31
CA ALA A 156 0.57 -3.70 13.87
C ALA A 156 0.24 -5.19 13.57
N GLY A 157 1.09 -5.88 12.79
CA GLY A 157 0.89 -7.27 12.38
C GLY A 157 -0.28 -7.46 11.41
N ILE A 158 -0.61 -6.42 10.63
CA ILE A 158 -1.69 -6.47 9.64
C ILE A 158 -1.10 -6.93 8.31
N LEU A 159 -1.65 -8.01 7.76
CA LEU A 159 -1.27 -8.52 6.44
C LEU A 159 -1.53 -7.46 5.37
N SER A 160 -0.47 -7.00 4.71
CA SER A 160 -0.51 -5.91 3.73
C SER A 160 0.63 -6.03 2.73
N ALA A 161 0.34 -5.66 1.48
CA ALA A 161 1.37 -5.51 0.46
C ALA A 161 2.27 -4.32 0.82
N GLN A 162 3.54 -4.41 0.47
CA GLN A 162 4.53 -3.41 0.84
C GLN A 162 4.95 -2.62 -0.41
N PRO A 163 4.60 -1.33 -0.49
CA PRO A 163 4.88 -0.52 -1.67
C PRO A 163 6.38 -0.19 -1.76
N GLN A 164 6.87 -0.15 -3.00
CA GLN A 164 8.23 0.29 -3.34
C GLN A 164 8.14 1.41 -4.38
N VAL A 165 8.95 2.46 -4.23
CA VAL A 165 9.00 3.52 -5.25
C VAL A 165 9.85 3.05 -6.42
N VAL A 166 9.27 3.08 -7.60
CA VAL A 166 9.89 2.61 -8.83
C VAL A 166 9.70 3.61 -9.98
N VAL A 167 10.54 3.44 -11.00
CA VAL A 167 10.36 4.04 -12.32
C VAL A 167 10.73 3.02 -13.40
N ILE A 168 9.98 3.01 -14.50
CA ILE A 168 10.24 2.12 -15.64
C ILE A 168 11.04 2.87 -16.69
N ALA A 169 12.27 2.43 -16.94
CA ALA A 169 13.14 3.03 -17.95
C ALA A 169 13.00 2.41 -19.35
N ASP A 170 12.58 1.14 -19.45
CA ASP A 170 12.37 0.43 -20.71
C ASP A 170 10.93 0.64 -21.22
N SER A 171 10.75 1.54 -22.19
CA SER A 171 9.44 1.78 -22.81
C SER A 171 8.96 0.61 -23.66
N ALA A 172 9.86 -0.19 -24.24
CA ALA A 172 9.48 -1.29 -25.12
C ALA A 172 8.80 -2.42 -24.33
N GLY A 173 9.26 -2.68 -23.10
CA GLY A 173 8.66 -3.67 -22.19
C GLY A 173 7.23 -3.34 -21.76
N LEU A 174 6.79 -2.08 -21.89
CA LEU A 174 5.43 -1.65 -21.55
C LEU A 174 4.39 -1.98 -22.64
N GLY A 175 4.82 -2.28 -23.87
CA GLY A 175 3.92 -2.65 -24.96
C GLY A 175 2.81 -1.63 -25.20
N ALA A 176 1.56 -2.04 -24.94
CA ALA A 176 0.37 -1.21 -25.13
C ALA A 176 0.18 -0.08 -24.10
N PHE A 177 1.09 0.05 -23.13
CA PHE A 177 0.99 1.01 -22.02
C PHE A 177 2.19 2.00 -21.94
N PRO A 178 2.58 2.65 -23.06
CA PRO A 178 3.74 3.55 -23.09
C PRO A 178 3.61 4.75 -22.13
N GLU A 179 2.40 5.11 -21.71
CA GLU A 179 2.13 6.21 -20.78
C GLU A 179 2.70 6.02 -19.38
N PHE A 180 3.13 4.80 -19.02
CA PHE A 180 3.78 4.50 -17.74
C PHE A 180 5.30 4.61 -17.79
N TRP A 181 5.87 4.89 -18.96
CA TRP A 181 7.32 5.07 -19.13
C TRP A 181 7.81 6.33 -18.42
N ASN A 182 8.93 6.22 -17.71
CA ASN A 182 9.56 7.30 -16.95
C ASN A 182 8.61 8.00 -15.93
N MET A 183 7.52 7.34 -15.55
CA MET A 183 6.56 7.85 -14.57
C MET A 183 6.94 7.37 -13.17
N PRO A 184 7.14 8.28 -12.19
CA PRO A 184 7.33 7.90 -10.80
C PRO A 184 6.08 7.21 -10.26
N ALA A 185 6.26 6.02 -9.67
CA ALA A 185 5.15 5.18 -9.25
C ALA A 185 5.49 4.34 -8.02
N THR A 186 4.47 3.79 -7.39
CA THR A 186 4.61 2.72 -6.39
C THR A 186 4.29 1.38 -7.02
N LEU A 187 5.11 0.38 -6.77
CA LEU A 187 4.86 -1.03 -7.10
C LEU A 187 4.55 -1.80 -5.82
N GLU A 188 3.50 -2.60 -5.85
CA GLU A 188 3.12 -3.51 -4.76
C GLU A 188 2.61 -4.83 -5.34
N GLN A 189 2.72 -5.93 -4.57
CA GLN A 189 2.02 -7.17 -4.95
C GLN A 189 0.52 -6.90 -4.94
N ASN A 190 -0.17 -7.27 -6.02
CA ASN A 190 -1.63 -7.26 -6.06
C ASN A 190 -2.13 -8.55 -5.38
N PRO A 191 -2.91 -8.48 -4.29
CA PRO A 191 -3.42 -9.68 -3.65
C PRO A 191 -4.33 -10.48 -4.59
N THR A 192 -3.89 -11.69 -4.94
CA THR A 192 -4.70 -12.70 -5.64
C THR A 192 -4.66 -14.03 -4.88
N ALA A 193 -5.73 -14.80 -5.00
CA ALA A 193 -5.73 -16.21 -4.63
C ALA A 193 -5.50 -17.03 -5.90
N GLU A 194 -4.38 -17.73 -5.94
CA GLU A 194 -4.04 -18.64 -7.03
C GLU A 194 -4.49 -20.06 -6.67
N LYS A 195 -4.52 -20.96 -7.66
CA LYS A 195 -4.83 -22.38 -7.41
C LYS A 195 -3.70 -23.12 -6.69
N ASP A 196 -2.51 -22.53 -6.64
CA ASP A 196 -1.34 -23.03 -5.92
C ASP A 196 -1.12 -22.15 -4.68
N ASP A 197 -1.34 -22.74 -3.49
CA ASP A 197 -1.30 -22.03 -2.20
C ASP A 197 0.02 -21.30 -1.95
N ASN A 198 1.13 -21.76 -2.55
CA ASN A 198 2.44 -21.13 -2.41
C ASN A 198 2.52 -19.74 -3.08
N ASN A 199 1.65 -19.47 -4.05
CA ASN A 199 1.62 -18.21 -4.79
C ASN A 199 0.51 -17.26 -4.33
N SER A 200 -0.46 -17.76 -3.55
CA SER A 200 -1.52 -16.94 -2.98
C SER A 200 -0.98 -15.91 -1.99
N PHE A 201 -1.52 -14.70 -2.04
CA PHE A 201 -1.11 -13.64 -1.12
C PHE A 201 -1.44 -14.01 0.32
N GLY A 202 -0.40 -14.05 1.18
CA GLY A 202 -0.53 -14.47 2.57
C GLY A 202 -0.98 -15.92 2.77
N GLY A 203 -0.84 -16.78 1.75
CA GLY A 203 -1.29 -18.18 1.81
C GLY A 203 -2.82 -18.34 1.83
N ALA A 204 -3.56 -17.37 1.29
CA ALA A 204 -5.01 -17.41 1.29
C ALA A 204 -5.59 -18.37 0.24
N ASP A 205 -6.53 -19.23 0.63
CA ASP A 205 -7.29 -20.09 -0.31
C ASP A 205 -8.17 -19.25 -1.26
N LYS A 206 -8.66 -18.11 -0.76
CA LYS A 206 -9.53 -17.20 -1.48
C LYS A 206 -9.37 -15.78 -0.98
N ILE A 207 -9.32 -14.84 -1.93
CA ILE A 207 -9.39 -13.40 -1.65
C ILE A 207 -10.73 -12.88 -2.14
N SER A 208 -11.36 -12.02 -1.35
CA SER A 208 -12.68 -11.47 -1.63
C SER A 208 -12.70 -9.99 -1.26
N SER A 209 -13.45 -9.21 -2.03
CA SER A 209 -13.67 -7.79 -1.77
C SER A 209 -14.43 -7.58 -0.46
N SER A 210 -14.39 -6.36 0.06
CA SER A 210 -15.09 -6.01 1.31
C SER A 210 -16.59 -6.26 1.22
N TYR A 211 -17.22 -6.01 0.06
CA TYR A 211 -18.64 -6.32 -0.14
C TYR A 211 -18.93 -7.82 0.01
N LYS A 212 -18.19 -8.66 -0.73
CA LYS A 212 -18.37 -10.13 -0.64
C LYS A 212 -18.07 -10.66 0.76
N PHE A 213 -17.17 -10.02 1.49
CA PHE A 213 -16.89 -10.35 2.88
C PHE A 213 -18.11 -10.11 3.78
N PHE A 214 -18.76 -8.94 3.68
CA PHE A 214 -19.97 -8.66 4.45
C PHE A 214 -21.16 -9.51 3.99
N ASP A 215 -21.36 -9.68 2.68
CA ASP A 215 -22.42 -10.54 2.13
C ASP A 215 -22.32 -11.95 2.72
N LYS A 216 -21.12 -12.53 2.78
CA LYS A 216 -20.89 -13.84 3.40
C LYS A 216 -21.23 -13.85 4.89
N LEU A 217 -20.85 -12.82 5.64
CA LEU A 217 -21.17 -12.75 7.06
C LEU A 217 -22.68 -12.70 7.30
N ASP A 218 -23.44 -12.06 6.41
CA ASP A 218 -24.90 -11.98 6.48
C ASP A 218 -25.58 -13.28 6.00
N GLU A 219 -24.99 -13.98 5.03
CA GLU A 219 -25.52 -15.22 4.46
C GLU A 219 -25.53 -16.40 5.45
N ASP A 220 -24.50 -16.52 6.31
CA ASP A 220 -24.34 -17.68 7.20
C ASP A 220 -23.70 -17.30 8.54
N ASN A 221 -24.37 -17.68 9.63
CA ASN A 221 -23.92 -17.46 11.01
C ASN A 221 -22.70 -18.31 11.40
N ASP A 222 -22.30 -19.29 10.59
CA ASP A 222 -21.07 -20.06 10.79
C ASP A 222 -19.83 -19.33 10.25
N ASN A 223 -20.01 -18.29 9.42
CA ASN A 223 -18.91 -17.44 9.01
C ASN A 223 -18.38 -16.64 10.21
N ARG A 224 -17.07 -16.73 10.43
CA ARG A 224 -16.36 -16.08 11.53
C ARG A 224 -15.23 -15.21 10.99
N VAL A 225 -15.07 -14.05 11.63
CA VAL A 225 -13.97 -13.13 11.36
C VAL A 225 -12.91 -13.32 12.44
N GLN A 226 -11.64 -13.23 12.07
CA GLN A 226 -10.55 -13.02 13.03
C GLN A 226 -10.71 -11.62 13.65
N THR A 227 -11.51 -11.52 14.71
CA THR A 227 -11.96 -10.24 15.29
C THR A 227 -10.79 -9.34 15.68
N THR A 228 -9.73 -9.91 16.23
CA THR A 228 -8.53 -9.16 16.62
C THR A 228 -7.84 -8.52 15.43
N ASP A 229 -7.73 -9.22 14.30
CA ASP A 229 -7.05 -8.70 13.10
C ASP A 229 -7.92 -7.66 12.39
N PHE A 230 -9.24 -7.89 12.33
CA PHE A 230 -10.18 -6.90 11.82
C PHE A 230 -10.18 -5.62 12.66
N LEU A 231 -10.17 -5.74 14.00
CA LEU A 231 -10.09 -4.61 14.90
C LEU A 231 -8.76 -3.84 14.75
N LYS A 232 -7.62 -4.55 14.65
CA LYS A 232 -6.32 -3.92 14.36
C LYS A 232 -6.39 -3.12 13.05
N ALA A 233 -6.96 -3.68 12.00
CA ALA A 233 -7.13 -2.99 10.72
C ALA A 233 -7.98 -1.72 10.86
N ARG A 234 -9.09 -1.75 11.60
CA ARG A 234 -9.92 -0.55 11.82
C ARG A 234 -9.24 0.49 12.73
N LEU A 235 -8.52 0.05 13.75
CA LEU A 235 -7.79 0.96 14.65
C LEU A 235 -6.61 1.62 13.95
N ILE A 236 -5.91 0.92 13.04
CA ILE A 236 -4.84 1.55 12.26
C ILE A 236 -5.43 2.60 11.30
N ASP A 237 -6.57 2.32 10.67
CA ASP A 237 -7.27 3.28 9.80
C ASP A 237 -7.60 4.57 10.57
N LEU A 238 -8.15 4.42 11.78
CA LEU A 238 -8.45 5.55 12.67
C LEU A 238 -7.17 6.30 13.08
N PHE A 239 -6.11 5.57 13.42
CA PHE A 239 -4.85 6.14 13.90
C PHE A 239 -4.14 6.98 12.82
N ILE A 240 -4.11 6.51 11.58
CA ILE A 240 -3.46 7.21 10.46
C ILE A 240 -4.40 8.17 9.72
N GLY A 241 -5.68 8.19 10.09
CA GLY A 241 -6.70 8.98 9.40
C GLY A 241 -6.95 8.49 7.97
N ASP A 242 -6.98 7.17 7.76
CA ASP A 242 -7.34 6.60 6.46
C ASP A 242 -8.85 6.71 6.24
N TRP A 243 -9.25 7.66 5.40
CA TRP A 243 -10.65 7.94 5.05
C TRP A 243 -11.01 7.46 3.64
N ASP A 244 -10.07 6.82 2.95
CA ASP A 244 -10.20 6.42 1.54
C ASP A 244 -9.95 4.91 1.38
N ARG A 245 -10.27 4.13 2.43
CA ARG A 245 -10.25 2.67 2.35
C ARG A 245 -11.34 2.20 1.38
N HIS A 246 -10.90 1.75 0.21
CA HIS A 246 -11.78 1.18 -0.79
C HIS A 246 -12.27 -0.23 -0.45
N ILE A 247 -13.36 -0.58 -1.11
CA ILE A 247 -14.17 -1.79 -0.97
C ILE A 247 -13.65 -2.98 -1.79
N ASP A 248 -12.64 -2.78 -2.64
CA ASP A 248 -12.12 -3.74 -3.61
C ASP A 248 -11.36 -4.92 -2.97
#